data_AF-A0A2E2K1P0-F1
#
_entry.id   AF-A0A2E2K1P0-F1
#
_cell.length_a   1.000
_cell.length_b   1.000
_cell.length_c   1.000
_cell.angle_alpha   90.00
_cell.angle_beta   90.00
_cell.angle_gamma   90.00
#
_symmetry.space_group_name_H-M   'P 1'
#
loop_
_entity.id
_entity.type
_entity.pdbx_description
1 polymer ?
#
loop_
_entity_poly.entity_id
_entity_poly.type
_entity_poly.pdbx_seq_one_letter_code
_entity_poly.pdbx_strand_id
1 'polypeptide(L)' 'MGLREKMLSDSGIPGLLPRVDEITNTLCEWTGSEDQAYQWYVEHPIASLCNKTAEQLVQEKDLTLVLDFLRRSEQTTH' A
#
# COMPACT_ATOMS: atom_id res chain seq x y z
N MET A 1 4.81 -3.55 -19.01
CA MET A 1 4.57 -4.19 -17.70
C MET A 1 4.41 -3.07 -16.71
N GLY A 2 3.20 -2.87 -16.19
CA GLY A 2 2.97 -1.92 -15.12
C GLY A 2 3.67 -2.36 -13.83
N LEU A 3 4.01 -1.40 -12.96
CA LEU A 3 4.60 -1.67 -11.65
C LEU A 3 3.78 -2.70 -10.85
N ARG A 4 2.44 -2.64 -10.98
CA ARG A 4 1.47 -3.60 -10.44
C ARG A 4 1.80 -5.04 -10.79
N GLU A 5 1.85 -5.34 -12.09
CA GLU A 5 2.01 -6.68 -12.63
C GLU A 5 3.36 -7.29 -12.22
N LYS A 6 4.38 -6.45 -12.09
CA LYS A 6 5.72 -6.85 -11.67
C LYS A 6 5.79 -7.18 -10.17
N MET A 7 5.18 -6.37 -9.30
CA MET A 7 5.09 -6.67 -7.85
C MET A 7 4.28 -7.94 -7.57
N LEU A 8 3.19 -8.11 -8.31
CA LEU A 8 2.27 -9.24 -8.17
C LEU A 8 2.87 -10.56 -8.64
N SER A 9 3.69 -10.51 -9.70
CA SER A 9 4.40 -11.70 -10.20
C SER A 9 5.54 -12.13 -9.27
N ASP A 10 6.17 -11.20 -8.55
CA ASP A 10 7.30 -11.48 -7.66
C ASP A 10 6.86 -12.01 -6.29
N SER A 11 5.72 -11.54 -5.79
CA SER A 11 5.28 -11.83 -4.41
C SER A 11 4.67 -13.21 -4.22
N GLY A 12 4.04 -13.83 -5.23
CA GLY A 12 3.56 -15.22 -5.14
C GLY A 12 2.51 -15.51 -4.04
N ILE A 13 1.93 -14.48 -3.41
CA ILE A 13 0.96 -14.61 -2.32
C ILE A 13 -0.48 -14.62 -2.90
N PRO A 14 -1.20 -15.75 -2.84
CA PRO A 14 -2.60 -15.78 -3.26
C PRO A 14 -3.46 -14.94 -2.29
N GLY A 15 -4.17 -13.94 -2.82
CA GLY A 15 -5.01 -13.02 -2.04
C GLY A 15 -4.40 -11.64 -1.74
N LEU A 16 -3.19 -11.36 -2.23
CA LEU A 16 -2.55 -10.05 -2.13
C LEU A 16 -3.27 -8.98 -2.96
N LEU A 17 -3.67 -9.37 -4.18
CA LEU A 17 -4.35 -8.54 -5.18
C LEU A 17 -5.46 -7.66 -4.62
N PRO A 18 -6.54 -8.22 -4.02
CA PRO A 18 -7.67 -7.41 -3.56
C PRO A 18 -7.25 -6.42 -2.47
N ARG A 19 -6.26 -6.76 -1.64
CA ARG A 19 -5.84 -5.88 -0.55
C ARG A 19 -4.89 -4.77 -1.01
N VAL A 20 -3.99 -5.06 -1.96
CA VAL A 20 -3.18 -4.02 -2.60
C VAL A 20 -4.10 -3.07 -3.36
N ASP A 21 -5.09 -3.58 -4.07
CA ASP A 21 -6.09 -2.75 -4.75
C ASP A 21 -6.80 -1.81 -3.77
N GLU A 22 -7.22 -2.29 -2.60
CA GLU A 22 -7.88 -1.48 -1.57
C GLU A 22 -6.99 -0.33 -1.04
N ILE A 23 -5.72 -0.64 -0.73
CA ILE A 23 -4.71 0.35 -0.30
C ILE A 23 -4.46 1.36 -1.42
N THR A 24 -4.25 0.86 -2.64
CA THR A 24 -3.87 1.72 -3.77
C THR A 24 -5.03 2.57 -4.24
N ASN A 25 -6.26 2.08 -4.12
CA ASN A 25 -7.48 2.86 -4.38
C ASN A 25 -7.60 4.01 -3.37
N THR A 26 -7.43 3.72 -2.07
CA THR A 26 -7.42 4.76 -1.02
C THR A 26 -6.34 5.81 -1.27
N LEU A 27 -5.12 5.36 -1.59
CA LEU A 27 -4.01 6.24 -1.94
C LEU A 27 -4.23 6.98 -3.27
N CYS A 28 -4.97 6.41 -4.22
CA CYS A 28 -5.32 7.06 -5.47
C CYS A 28 -6.28 8.23 -5.21
N GLU A 29 -7.22 8.08 -4.28
CA GLU A 29 -8.08 9.20 -3.84
C GLU A 29 -7.27 10.35 -3.24
N TRP A 30 -6.14 10.05 -2.58
CA TRP A 30 -5.25 11.05 -1.99
C TRP A 30 -4.30 11.71 -2.97
N THR A 31 -3.61 10.89 -3.75
CA THR A 31 -2.55 11.31 -4.67
C THR A 31 -3.10 11.76 -6.02
N GLY A 32 -4.36 11.43 -6.31
CA GLY A 32 -5.04 11.68 -7.58
C GLY A 32 -4.51 10.83 -8.73
N SER A 33 -3.63 9.86 -8.48
CA SER A 33 -3.01 9.04 -9.53
C SER A 33 -2.55 7.69 -9.01
N GLU A 34 -2.88 6.63 -9.76
CA GLU A 34 -2.50 5.26 -9.42
C GLU A 34 -0.96 5.10 -9.37
N ASP A 35 -0.21 5.74 -10.26
CA ASP A 35 1.26 5.71 -10.25
C ASP A 35 1.85 6.29 -8.97
N GLN A 36 1.32 7.41 -8.46
CA GLN A 36 1.78 7.99 -7.20
C GLN A 36 1.37 7.14 -6.00
N ALA A 37 0.18 6.56 -6.03
CA ALA A 37 -0.28 5.62 -5.02
C ALA A 37 0.63 4.38 -4.92
N TYR A 38 1.00 3.82 -6.08
CA TYR A 38 1.99 2.73 -6.14
C TYR A 38 3.36 3.19 -5.69
N GLN A 39 3.82 4.36 -6.13
CA GLN A 39 5.11 4.91 -5.74
C GLN A 39 5.19 5.09 -4.22
N TRP A 40 4.13 5.60 -3.59
CA TRP A 40 4.02 5.68 -2.13
C TRP A 40 4.07 4.28 -1.48
N TYR A 41 3.34 3.31 -2.06
CA TYR A 41 3.28 1.95 -1.55
C TYR A 41 4.67 1.27 -1.49
N VAL A 42 5.56 1.54 -2.44
CA VAL A 42 6.93 1.00 -2.45
C VAL A 42 7.95 1.88 -1.74
N GLU A 43 7.89 3.19 -1.93
CA GLU A 43 8.95 4.11 -1.52
C GLU A 43 8.70 4.78 -0.18
N HIS A 44 7.47 4.73 0.35
CA HIS A 44 7.12 5.45 1.56
C HIS A 44 7.20 4.53 2.79
N PRO A 45 8.30 4.58 3.57
CA PRO A 45 8.40 3.85 4.82
C PRO A 45 7.43 4.43 5.85
N ILE A 46 6.62 3.57 6.45
CA ILE A 46 5.71 3.97 7.50
C ILE A 46 6.49 3.93 8.82
N ALA A 47 6.91 5.10 9.29
CA ALA A 47 7.67 5.22 10.55
C ALA A 47 6.93 4.58 11.74
N SER A 48 5.59 4.61 11.74
CA SER A 48 4.75 3.97 12.76
C SER A 48 4.80 2.43 12.72
N LEU A 49 5.25 1.84 11.62
CA LEU A 49 5.32 0.40 11.39
C LEU A 49 6.77 -0.04 11.19
N CYS A 50 7.66 0.43 12.08
CA CYS A 50 9.09 0.10 12.08
C CYS A 50 9.85 0.55 10.82
N ASN A 51 9.44 1.64 10.17
CA ASN A 51 9.99 2.09 8.88
C ASN A 51 9.88 1.05 7.75
N LYS A 52 8.91 0.14 7.87
CA LYS A 52 8.60 -0.79 6.78
C LYS A 52 7.74 -0.10 5.73
N THR A 53 7.96 -0.44 4.47
CA THR A 53 7.13 0.02 3.36
C THR A 53 5.83 -0.76 3.34
N ALA A 54 4.80 -0.23 2.68
CA ALA A 54 3.53 -0.95 2.57
C ALA A 54 3.74 -2.32 1.91
N GLU A 55 4.60 -2.42 0.89
CA GLU A 55 4.99 -3.71 0.29
C GLU A 55 5.52 -4.73 1.31
N GLN A 56 6.45 -4.33 2.18
CA GLN A 56 7.04 -5.23 3.18
C GLN A 56 5.98 -5.73 4.16
N LEU A 57 5.09 -4.84 4.61
CA LEU A 57 3.98 -5.18 5.52
C LEU A 57 2.98 -6.11 4.85
N VAL A 58 2.79 -5.92 3.54
CA VAL A 58 1.95 -6.78 2.70
C VAL A 58 2.54 -8.18 2.56
N GLN A 59 3.86 -8.29 2.39
CA GLN A 59 4.56 -9.58 2.40
C GLN A 59 4.48 -10.29 3.77
N GLU A 60 4.51 -9.54 4.87
CA GLU A 60 4.40 -10.08 6.23
C GLU A 60 2.96 -10.44 6.66
N LYS A 61 1.96 -10.24 5.78
CA LYS A 61 0.52 -10.39 6.06
C LYS A 61 -0.07 -9.37 7.06
N ASP A 62 0.70 -8.36 7.43
CA ASP A 62 0.31 -7.27 8.33
C ASP A 62 -0.37 -6.11 7.58
N LEU A 63 -1.16 -6.41 6.54
CA LEU A 63 -1.89 -5.41 5.74
C LEU A 63 -2.93 -4.63 6.54
N THR A 64 -3.48 -5.25 7.60
CA THR A 64 -4.43 -4.61 8.48
C THR A 64 -3.84 -3.35 9.10
N LEU A 65 -2.53 -3.34 9.38
CA LEU A 65 -1.84 -2.18 9.94
C LEU A 65 -1.66 -1.06 8.91
N VAL A 66 -1.42 -1.38 7.64
CA VAL A 66 -1.34 -0.39 6.56
C VAL A 66 -2.70 0.25 6.32
N LEU A 67 -3.75 -0.55 6.21
CA LEU A 67 -5.12 -0.04 6.04
C LEU A 67 -5.58 0.78 7.25
N ASP A 68 -5.28 0.33 8.46
CA ASP A 68 -5.61 1.07 9.68
C ASP A 68 -4.81 2.38 9.79
N PHE A 69 -3.54 2.38 9.36
CA PHE A 69 -2.74 3.60 9.24
C PHE A 69 -3.35 4.57 8.23
N LEU A 70 -3.71 4.10 7.03
CA LEU A 70 -4.33 4.93 5.98
C LEU A 70 -5.67 5.52 6.44
N ARG A 71 -6.50 4.72 7.08
CA ARG A 71 -7.77 5.17 7.67
C ARG A 71 -7.54 6.23 8.75
N ARG A 72 -6.49 6.09 9.56
CA ARG A 72 -6.13 7.10 10.57
C ARG A 72 -5.58 8.37 9.94
N SER A 73 -4.76 8.25 8.90
CA SER A 73 -4.22 9.41 8.19
C SER A 73 -5.32 10.17 7.44
N GLU A 74 -6.40 9.51 7.00
CA GLU A 74 -7.57 10.17 6.37
C GLU A 74 -8.28 11.11 7.33
N GLN A 75 -8.32 10.77 8.60
CA GLN A 75 -8.99 11.60 9.62
C GLN A 75 -8.15 12.81 10.06
N THR A 76 -6.89 12.90 9.64
CA THR A 76 -5.97 13.98 10.06
C THR A 76 -5.79 15.07 9.00
N THR A 77 -6.63 15.08 7.96
CA THR A 77 -6.71 16.18 6.99
C THR A 77 -8.04 16.91 7.20
N HIS A 78 -8.13 17.77 8.22
CA HIS A 78 -9.26 18.67 8.41
C HIS A 78 -8.86 19.97 9.11
#